data_AF-A0A2U2BHE1-F1
#
_entry.id   AF-A0A2U2BHE1-F1
#
_cell.length_a   1.000
_cell.length_b   1.000
_cell.length_c   1.000
_cell.angle_alpha   90.00
_cell.angle_beta   90.00
_cell.angle_gamma   90.00
#
_symmetry.space_group_name_H-M   'P 1'
#
loop_
_entity.id
_entity.type
_entity.pdbx_description
1 polymer ?
#
loop_
_entity_poly.entity_id
_entity_poly.type
_entity_poly.pdbx_seq_one_letter_code
_entity_poly.pdbx_strand_id
1 'polypeptide(L)' 'MTQSAYSNKPLPRLKHIQPGQFFTLRHDQEVRVLLHKTRTHGHFNNGYASLCHELERSCVAWGENGWEAKP' A
#
# COMPACT_ATOMS: atom_id res chain seq x y z
N MET A 1 -17.40 2.53 15.71
CA MET A 1 -17.20 2.53 14.23
C MET A 1 -16.45 3.80 13.85
N THR A 2 -15.12 3.77 13.79
CA THR A 2 -14.28 4.97 13.52
C THR A 2 -14.02 5.14 12.03
N GLN A 3 -15.09 5.36 11.27
CA GLN A 3 -15.05 5.61 9.83
C GLN A 3 -15.11 7.13 9.59
N SER A 4 -14.07 7.89 9.99
CA SER A 4 -14.05 9.34 9.77
C SER A 4 -12.65 9.96 9.63
N ALA A 5 -11.60 9.34 10.19
CA ALA A 5 -10.25 9.93 10.18
C ALA A 5 -9.54 9.94 8.80
N TYR A 6 -10.11 9.30 7.77
CA TYR A 6 -9.48 9.12 6.45
C TYR A 6 -10.33 9.57 5.25
N SER A 7 -11.52 10.15 5.47
CA SER A 7 -12.44 10.50 4.38
C SER A 7 -11.89 11.57 3.42
N ASN A 8 -11.00 12.45 3.90
CA ASN A 8 -10.38 13.51 3.11
C ASN A 8 -8.95 13.21 2.64
N LYS A 9 -8.41 12.03 2.97
CA LYS A 9 -7.04 11.65 2.60
C LYS A 9 -7.05 10.91 1.27
N PRO A 10 -6.06 11.14 0.38
CA PRO A 10 -5.92 10.37 -0.85
C PRO A 10 -5.80 8.89 -0.50
N LEU A 11 -6.07 8.00 -1.45
CA LEU A 11 -5.95 6.57 -1.20
C LEU A 11 -4.47 6.16 -1.17
N PRO A 12 -4.09 5.25 -0.26
CA PRO A 12 -2.72 4.77 -0.24
C PRO A 12 -2.46 3.92 -1.47
N ARG A 13 -1.22 3.93 -1.92
CA ARG A 13 -0.79 3.28 -3.15
C ARG A 13 0.46 2.47 -2.88
N LEU A 14 0.73 1.51 -3.75
CA LEU A 14 1.87 0.61 -3.64
C LEU A 14 3.21 1.37 -3.59
N LYS A 15 3.30 2.58 -4.13
CA LYS A 15 4.49 3.45 -3.98
C LYS A 15 4.83 3.84 -2.54
N HIS A 16 3.86 3.81 -1.62
CA HIS A 16 4.01 4.29 -0.24
C HIS A 16 4.58 3.24 0.71
N ILE A 17 4.69 1.97 0.29
CA ILE A 17 5.29 0.89 1.08
C ILE A 17 6.69 0.53 0.57
N GLN A 18 7.47 -0.16 1.39
CA GLN A 18 8.84 -0.61 1.11
C GLN A 18 8.91 -2.13 0.87
N PRO A 19 9.95 -2.62 0.18
CA PRO A 19 10.23 -4.04 0.12
C PRO A 19 10.34 -4.65 1.52
N GLY A 20 9.83 -5.86 1.70
CA GLY A 20 9.69 -6.55 2.98
C GLY A 20 8.35 -6.32 3.68
N GLN A 21 7.52 -5.39 3.21
CA GLN A 21 6.25 -5.08 3.85
C GLN A 21 5.08 -5.89 3.30
N PHE A 22 4.16 -6.22 4.20
CA PHE A 22 2.88 -6.81 3.85
C PHE A 22 1.92 -5.75 3.31
N PHE A 23 1.15 -6.12 2.29
CA PHE A 23 0.12 -5.28 1.73
C PHE A 23 -1.04 -6.09 1.18
N THR A 24 -2.16 -5.40 1.00
CA THR A 24 -3.36 -5.89 0.34
C THR A 24 -3.80 -4.84 -0.65
N LEU A 25 -4.17 -5.25 -1.86
CA LEU A 25 -4.70 -4.33 -2.85
C LEU A 25 -6.16 -4.05 -2.53
N ARG A 26 -6.64 -2.84 -2.80
CA ARG A 26 -8.03 -2.49 -2.47
C ARG A 26 -9.07 -3.37 -3.19
N HIS A 27 -8.77 -3.77 -4.43
CA HIS A 27 -9.66 -4.59 -5.26
C HIS A 27 -9.45 -6.10 -5.07
N ASP A 28 -8.50 -6.49 -4.22
CA ASP A 28 -8.08 -7.87 -4.06
C ASP A 28 -7.52 -8.08 -2.66
N GLN A 29 -8.30 -8.80 -1.85
CA GLN A 29 -8.08 -8.98 -0.42
C GLN A 29 -6.97 -10.00 -0.09
N GLU A 30 -6.23 -10.48 -1.08
CA GLU A 30 -5.05 -11.32 -0.85
C GLU A 30 -3.91 -10.52 -0.21
N VAL A 31 -3.43 -11.02 0.94
CA VAL A 31 -2.26 -10.47 1.63
C VAL A 31 -0.98 -10.93 0.94
N ARG A 32 -0.12 -9.98 0.58
CA ARG A 32 1.13 -10.23 -0.16
C ARG A 32 2.29 -9.51 0.50
N VAL A 33 3.51 -9.95 0.21
CA VAL A 33 4.74 -9.25 0.60
C VAL A 33 5.34 -8.59 -0.63
N LEU A 34 5.63 -7.29 -0.54
CA LEU A 34 6.36 -6.59 -1.58
C LEU A 34 7.84 -7.02 -1.51
N LEU A 35 8.37 -7.62 -2.57
CA LEU A 35 9.75 -8.11 -2.59
C LEU A 35 10.72 -7.09 -3.20
N HIS A 36 10.26 -6.39 -4.24
CA HIS A 36 11.09 -5.47 -4.99
C HIS A 36 10.25 -4.38 -5.65
N LYS A 37 10.84 -3.21 -5.91
CA LYS A 37 10.23 -2.13 -6.68
C LYS A 37 11.11 -1.72 -7.83
N THR A 38 10.52 -1.65 -9.01
CA THR A 38 11.08 -0.92 -10.16
C THR A 38 10.59 0.53 -10.14
N ARG A 39 10.95 1.30 -11.16
CA ARG A 39 10.47 2.69 -11.34
C ARG A 39 8.93 2.78 -11.40
N THR A 40 8.24 1.75 -11.87
CA THR A 40 6.80 1.79 -12.15
C THR A 40 6.00 0.65 -11.55
N HIS A 41 6.63 -0.43 -11.09
CA HIS A 41 5.95 -1.62 -10.57
C HIS A 41 6.55 -2.12 -9.25
N GLY A 42 5.70 -2.70 -8.40
CA GLY A 42 6.11 -3.53 -7.27
C GLY A 42 5.92 -5.00 -7.61
N HIS A 43 6.90 -5.83 -7.26
CA HIS A 43 6.94 -7.26 -7.53
C HIS A 43 6.75 -8.06 -6.23
N PHE A 44 6.00 -9.14 -6.32
CA PHE A 44 5.67 -10.05 -5.22
C PHE A 44 5.66 -11.50 -5.73
N ASN A 45 5.62 -12.49 -4.84
CA ASN A 45 5.85 -13.90 -5.19
C ASN A 45 5.03 -14.40 -6.39
N ASN A 46 3.77 -13.96 -6.50
CA ASN A 46 2.83 -14.45 -7.52
C ASN A 46 2.55 -13.43 -8.64
N GLY A 47 3.33 -12.35 -8.75
CA GLY A 47 3.11 -11.36 -9.80
C GLY A 47 3.71 -9.98 -9.55
N TYR A 48 3.12 -8.97 -10.19
CA TYR A 48 3.50 -7.58 -10.05
C TYR A 48 2.28 -6.67 -10.20
N ALA A 49 2.37 -5.47 -9.64
CA ALA A 49 1.34 -4.43 -9.78
C ALA A 49 2.01 -3.07 -9.98
N SER A 50 1.33 -2.16 -10.69
CA SER A 50 1.85 -0.79 -10.84
C SER A 50 1.91 -0.09 -9.48
N LEU A 51 2.94 0.74 -9.27
CA LEU A 51 3.11 1.55 -8.07
C LEU A 51 1.93 2.51 -7.80
N CYS A 52 1.09 2.76 -8.79
CA CYS A 52 -0.13 3.55 -8.67
C CYS A 52 -1.34 2.77 -8.13
N HIS A 53 -1.26 1.43 -8.02
CA HIS A 53 -2.38 0.62 -7.51
C HIS A 53 -2.68 0.96 -6.06
N GLU A 54 -3.98 1.06 -5.76
CA GLU A 54 -4.48 1.39 -4.44
C GLU A 54 -4.32 0.23 -3.47
N LEU A 55 -3.87 0.55 -2.27
CA LEU A 55 -3.76 -0.38 -1.16
C LEU A 55 -4.96 -0.26 -0.23
N GLU A 56 -5.16 -1.29 0.56
CA GLU A 56 -5.95 -1.18 1.78
C GLU A 56 -5.27 -0.22 2.77
N ARG A 57 -6.09 0.59 3.46
CA ARG A 57 -5.60 1.57 4.44
C ARG A 57 -4.97 0.92 5.66
N SER A 58 -5.26 -0.35 5.90
CA SER A 58 -4.65 -1.13 7.00
C SER A 58 -3.14 -1.35 6.81
N CYS A 59 -2.62 -1.26 5.58
CA CYS A 59 -1.22 -1.55 5.27
C CYS A 59 -0.26 -0.37 5.53
N VAL A 60 -0.80 0.83 5.70
CA VAL A 60 -0.02 2.07 5.84
C VAL A 60 -0.56 2.93 6.98
N ALA A 61 0.27 3.85 7.46
CA ALA A 61 -0.12 4.87 8.41
C ALA A 61 -0.10 6.24 7.73
N TRP A 62 -0.93 7.17 8.20
CA TRP A 62 -0.85 8.56 7.77
C TRP A 62 0.10 9.32 8.70
N GLY A 63 1.30 9.63 8.20
CA GLY A 63 2.33 10.40 8.89
C GLY A 63 2.34 11.87 8.47
N GLU A 64 3.42 12.58 8.82
CA GLU A 64 3.60 14.00 8.51
C GLU A 64 3.74 14.25 7.00
N ASN A 65 4.34 13.30 6.27
CA ASN A 65 4.59 13.41 4.83
C ASN A 65 3.55 12.67 3.97
N GLY A 66 2.42 12.28 4.56
CA GLY A 66 1.35 11.56 3.90
C GLY A 66 1.34 10.07 4.25
N TRP A 67 1.13 9.21 3.26
CA TRP A 67 1.11 7.77 3.51
C TRP A 67 2.50 7.21 3.68
N GLU A 68 2.70 6.54 4.80
CA GLU A 68 3.96 5.94 5.19
C GLU A 68 3.77 4.45 5.47
N ALA A 69 4.82 3.70 5.19
CA ALA A 69 5.04 2.34 5.64
C ALA A 69 4.71 2.20 7.14
N LYS A 70 3.84 1.26 7.52
CA LYS A 70 3.72 0.90 8.94
C LYS A 70 5.02 0.23 9.42
N PRO A 71 5.54 0.59 10.61
CA PRO A 71 6.66 -0.13 11.20
C PRO A 71 6.31 -1.60 11.47
#